data_AF-A0AAD8ML79-F1
#
_entry.id   AF-A0AAD8ML79-F1
#
_cell.length_a   1.000
_cell.length_b   1.000
_cell.length_c   1.000
_cell.angle_alpha   90.00
_cell.angle_beta   90.00
_cell.angle_gamma   90.00
#
_symmetry.space_group_name_H-M   'P 1'
#
loop_
_entity.id
_entity.type
_entity.pdbx_description
1 polymer ?
#
loop_
_entity_poly.entity_id
_entity_poly.type
_entity_poly.pdbx_seq_one_letter_code
_entity_poly.pdbx_strand_id
1 'polypeptide(L)'
;MEVYQIIYLGNDEVQPIDQIGTIKLISGHHVQDILKLEVATEQLEKSIDRDLRLADRLRPDVVERLVQILKNINYRCTQRRAVYILSTVSYDKCREVINKQAVPVLVELMTISFNRLADAVVITLTHLAYASSNCAKVILDNFALETAKEVVKNSTQRHIIHNISLLLAAVCRAKTIFLLISHDETAVVSSALGAVGNIVRRGSLIQIQDDAGLIEPLYKLLEKDELDLDIKMEAAWAIYNIEYK
;
A
#
# COMPACT_ATOMS: atom_id res chain seq x y z
N MET A 1 -26.42 -25.83 17.89
CA MET A 1 -25.38 -25.36 18.83
C MET A 1 -24.80 -24.08 18.26
N GLU A 2 -25.50 -22.99 18.53
CA GLU A 2 -25.10 -21.62 18.21
C GLU A 2 -24.44 -21.05 19.46
N VAL A 3 -23.16 -20.66 19.39
CA VAL A 3 -22.56 -19.79 20.40
C VAL A 3 -21.75 -18.74 19.68
N TYR A 4 -22.39 -17.59 19.47
CA TYR A 4 -21.75 -16.43 18.87
C TYR A 4 -22.07 -15.15 19.66
N GLN A 5 -21.63 -15.08 20.91
CA GLN A 5 -21.43 -13.81 21.62
C GLN A 5 -19.94 -13.47 21.61
N ILE A 6 -19.59 -12.28 21.12
CA ILE A 6 -18.60 -11.43 21.79
C ILE A 6 -19.17 -10.01 21.73
N ILE A 7 -19.79 -9.63 22.83
CA ILE A 7 -19.97 -8.24 23.25
C ILE A 7 -18.74 -7.97 24.11
N TYR A 8 -17.96 -6.93 23.83
CA TYR A 8 -17.16 -6.31 24.89
C TYR A 8 -17.48 -4.83 24.96
N LEU A 9 -18.30 -4.53 25.96
CA LEU A 9 -18.35 -3.25 26.66
C LEU A 9 -16.97 -3.04 27.29
N GLY A 10 -16.53 -1.78 27.35
CA GLY A 10 -15.19 -1.37 27.77
C GLY A 10 -14.70 -2.03 29.06
N ASN A 11 -13.41 -2.37 29.05
CA ASN A 11 -12.46 -2.13 30.14
C ASN A 11 -11.06 -2.53 29.66
N ASP A 12 -10.06 -1.78 30.13
CA ASP A 12 -8.64 -1.88 29.78
C ASP A 12 -7.98 -3.18 30.27
N GLU A 13 -8.27 -4.32 29.64
CA GLU A 13 -7.48 -5.54 29.79
C GLU A 13 -7.18 -6.20 28.44
N VAL A 14 -5.90 -6.52 28.23
CA VAL A 14 -5.37 -7.21 27.04
C VAL A 14 -5.88 -8.65 27.05
N GLN A 15 -6.77 -9.00 26.11
CA GLN A 15 -7.28 -10.37 25.95
C GLN A 15 -6.32 -11.25 25.13
N PRO A 16 -6.38 -12.59 25.30
CA PRO A 16 -5.47 -13.54 24.66
C PRO A 16 -5.48 -13.43 23.13
N ILE A 17 -4.27 -13.50 22.58
CA ILE A 17 -3.86 -13.45 21.18
C ILE A 17 -4.75 -14.25 20.19
N ASP A 18 -5.39 -15.30 20.66
CA ASP A 18 -6.24 -16.24 19.93
C ASP A 18 -7.64 -15.68 19.57
N GLN A 19 -8.00 -14.50 20.10
CA GLN A 19 -9.31 -13.86 19.89
C GLN A 19 -9.31 -12.66 18.91
N ILE A 20 -8.15 -12.21 18.44
CA ILE A 20 -7.98 -11.03 17.55
C ILE A 20 -8.63 -11.24 16.15
N GLY A 21 -9.10 -12.46 15.85
CA GLY A 21 -9.49 -12.86 14.51
C GLY A 21 -10.96 -12.67 14.10
N THR A 22 -11.90 -12.23 14.95
CA THR A 22 -13.32 -12.39 14.60
C THR A 22 -14.06 -11.08 14.30
N ILE A 23 -13.87 -10.55 13.09
CA ILE A 23 -14.89 -9.65 12.51
C ILE A 23 -16.01 -10.54 11.94
N LYS A 24 -16.98 -10.93 12.79
CA LYS A 24 -18.12 -11.76 12.34
C LYS A 24 -18.82 -11.13 11.15
N LEU A 25 -19.26 -11.94 10.18
CA LEU A 25 -20.21 -11.55 9.12
C LEU A 25 -21.39 -10.84 9.77
N ILE A 26 -21.40 -9.52 9.63
CA ILE A 26 -22.51 -8.69 10.07
C ILE A 26 -23.28 -8.43 8.78
N SER A 27 -24.55 -8.83 8.76
CA SER A 27 -25.39 -8.88 7.58
C SER A 27 -25.54 -7.55 6.84
N GLY A 28 -25.12 -6.41 7.38
CA GLY A 28 -25.04 -5.15 6.63
C GLY A 28 -26.38 -4.52 6.25
N HIS A 29 -27.50 -5.07 6.73
CA HIS A 29 -28.85 -4.58 6.45
C HIS A 29 -29.41 -3.66 7.56
N HIS A 30 -28.74 -3.54 8.70
CA HIS A 30 -29.20 -2.74 9.85
C HIS A 30 -28.17 -1.68 10.30
N VAL A 31 -28.63 -0.54 10.82
CA VAL A 31 -27.74 0.54 11.34
C VAL A 31 -26.89 0.05 12.52
N GLN A 32 -27.47 -0.77 13.40
CA GLN A 32 -26.78 -1.38 14.55
C GLN A 32 -25.58 -2.25 14.14
N ASP A 33 -25.67 -2.83 12.96
CA ASP A 33 -24.71 -3.75 12.37
C ASP A 33 -23.50 -2.98 11.82
N ILE A 34 -23.73 -1.81 11.20
CA ILE A 34 -22.68 -0.89 10.74
C ILE A 34 -21.85 -0.40 11.94
N LEU A 35 -22.50 0.06 13.01
CA LEU A 35 -21.81 0.57 14.20
C LEU A 35 -20.94 -0.50 14.88
N LYS A 36 -21.43 -1.73 14.99
CA LYS A 36 -20.64 -2.84 15.54
C LYS A 36 -19.39 -3.12 14.69
N LEU A 37 -19.53 -3.06 13.36
CA LEU A 37 -18.41 -3.25 12.44
C LEU A 37 -17.37 -2.14 12.57
N GLU A 38 -17.81 -0.90 12.70
CA GLU A 38 -16.94 0.26 12.92
C GLU A 38 -16.12 0.11 14.20
N VAL A 39 -16.77 -0.19 15.33
CA VAL A 39 -16.09 -0.38 16.63
C VAL A 39 -15.09 -1.53 16.57
N ALA A 40 -15.48 -2.68 15.98
CA ALA A 40 -14.58 -3.82 15.86
C ALA A 40 -13.35 -3.51 14.98
N THR A 41 -13.54 -2.77 13.88
CA THR A 41 -12.43 -2.40 12.99
C THR A 41 -11.51 -1.37 13.65
N GLU A 42 -12.06 -0.42 14.43
CA GLU A 42 -11.26 0.55 15.20
C GLU A 42 -10.44 -0.13 16.30
N GLN A 43 -11.01 -1.11 17.00
CA GLN A 43 -10.26 -1.88 17.98
C GLN A 43 -9.10 -2.65 17.34
N LEU A 44 -9.33 -3.25 16.17
CA LEU A 44 -8.28 -3.94 15.43
C LEU A 44 -7.16 -2.99 14.99
N GLU A 45 -7.49 -1.80 14.47
CA GLU A 45 -6.53 -0.73 14.15
C GLU A 45 -5.68 -0.39 15.38
N LYS A 46 -6.33 -0.11 16.53
CA LYS A 46 -5.64 0.21 17.79
C LYS A 46 -4.75 -0.92 18.30
N SER A 47 -5.16 -2.17 18.13
CA SER A 47 -4.34 -3.33 18.50
C SER A 47 -3.09 -3.42 17.63
N ILE A 48 -3.21 -3.26 16.32
CA ILE A 48 -2.08 -3.27 15.38
C ILE A 48 -1.13 -2.10 15.65
N ASP A 49 -1.65 -0.92 15.98
CA ASP A 49 -0.81 0.24 16.34
C ASP A 49 0.01 -0.01 17.62
N ARG A 50 -0.49 -0.83 18.55
CA ARG A 50 0.23 -1.22 19.77
C ARG A 50 1.28 -2.30 19.51
N ASP A 51 1.01 -3.23 18.60
CA ASP A 51 1.95 -4.29 18.20
C ASP A 51 1.78 -4.65 16.72
N LEU A 52 2.70 -4.16 15.89
CA LEU A 52 2.70 -4.40 14.45
C LEU A 52 2.83 -5.89 14.09
N ARG A 53 3.39 -6.72 14.96
CA ARG A 53 3.52 -8.18 14.73
C ARG A 53 2.16 -8.88 14.70
N LEU A 54 1.09 -8.22 15.14
CA LEU A 54 -0.26 -8.74 15.03
C LEU A 54 -0.75 -8.80 13.58
N ALA A 55 -0.23 -7.94 12.70
CA ALA A 55 -0.51 -7.97 11.27
C ALA A 55 -0.18 -9.36 10.67
N ASP A 56 1.00 -9.89 11.01
CA ASP A 56 1.48 -11.21 10.58
C ASP A 56 0.63 -12.37 11.13
N ARG A 57 -0.24 -12.10 12.09
CA ARG A 57 -1.08 -13.10 12.76
C ARG A 57 -2.56 -12.95 12.42
N LEU A 58 -2.94 -11.95 11.63
CA LEU A 58 -4.31 -11.82 11.14
C LEU A 58 -4.74 -13.07 10.38
N ARG A 59 -5.95 -13.54 10.67
CA ARG A 59 -6.49 -14.71 10.01
C ARG A 59 -7.00 -14.37 8.59
N PRO A 60 -7.05 -15.34 7.66
CA PRO A 60 -7.54 -15.13 6.31
C PRO A 60 -8.99 -14.63 6.20
N ASP A 61 -9.85 -14.98 7.16
CA ASP A 61 -11.24 -14.49 7.24
C ASP A 61 -11.30 -13.00 7.61
N VAL A 62 -10.34 -12.50 8.38
CA VAL A 62 -10.23 -11.07 8.68
C VAL A 62 -9.83 -10.30 7.42
N VAL A 63 -8.83 -10.77 6.68
CA VAL A 63 -8.40 -10.14 5.42
C VAL A 63 -9.56 -10.10 4.42
N GLU A 64 -10.29 -11.21 4.27
CA GLU A 64 -11.49 -11.26 3.43
C GLU A 64 -12.53 -10.22 3.85
N ARG A 65 -12.76 -10.08 5.16
CA ARG A 65 -13.71 -9.10 5.66
C ARG A 65 -13.25 -7.66 5.44
N LEU A 66 -11.98 -7.36 5.61
CA LEU A 66 -11.44 -6.04 5.27
C LEU A 66 -11.74 -5.70 3.80
N VAL A 67 -11.50 -6.64 2.87
CA VAL A 67 -11.84 -6.46 1.45
C VAL A 67 -13.35 -6.27 1.24
N GLN A 68 -14.21 -6.99 1.96
CA GLN A 68 -15.66 -6.79 1.90
C GLN A 68 -16.09 -5.40 2.40
N ILE A 69 -15.43 -4.86 3.43
CA ILE A 69 -15.66 -3.48 3.90
C ILE A 69 -15.33 -2.49 2.78
N LEU A 70 -14.23 -2.69 2.07
CA LEU A 70 -13.80 -1.83 0.97
C LEU A 70 -14.80 -1.77 -0.17
N LYS A 71 -15.47 -2.88 -0.48
CA LYS A 71 -16.46 -2.96 -1.57
C LYS A 71 -17.78 -2.25 -1.28
N ASN A 72 -18.12 -1.99 -0.01
CA ASN A 72 -19.45 -1.52 0.36
C ASN A 72 -19.46 -0.04 0.75
N ILE A 73 -20.17 0.75 -0.05
CA ILE A 73 -20.32 2.20 0.09
C ILE A 73 -20.97 2.62 1.42
N ASN A 74 -21.71 1.73 2.08
CA ASN A 74 -22.32 2.00 3.37
C ASN A 74 -21.28 2.05 4.52
N TYR A 75 -20.05 1.59 4.27
CA TYR A 75 -18.97 1.58 5.26
C TYR A 75 -17.91 2.66 5.02
N ARG A 76 -18.24 3.77 4.36
CA ARG A 76 -17.29 4.88 4.04
C ARG A 76 -16.41 5.30 5.22
N CYS A 77 -16.98 5.41 6.43
CA CYS A 77 -16.24 5.77 7.64
C CYS A 77 -15.24 4.68 8.08
N THR A 78 -15.56 3.41 7.79
CA THR A 78 -14.74 2.24 8.12
C THR A 78 -13.68 1.93 7.06
N GLN A 79 -13.94 2.27 5.78
CA GLN A 79 -13.05 1.97 4.65
C GLN A 79 -11.62 2.45 4.91
N ARG A 80 -11.42 3.67 5.43
CA ARG A 80 -10.09 4.20 5.77
C ARG A 80 -9.30 3.27 6.70
N ARG A 81 -9.97 2.78 7.76
CA ARG A 81 -9.35 1.89 8.75
C ARG A 81 -9.07 0.52 8.14
N ALA A 82 -10.01 0.02 7.34
CA ALA A 82 -9.85 -1.25 6.66
C ALA A 82 -8.66 -1.23 5.70
N VAL A 83 -8.49 -0.16 4.90
CA VAL A 83 -7.32 0.00 4.02
C VAL A 83 -6.03 0.12 4.84
N TYR A 84 -6.02 0.90 5.91
CA TYR A 84 -4.83 1.02 6.78
C TYR A 84 -4.39 -0.34 7.32
N ILE A 85 -5.31 -1.12 7.90
CA ILE A 85 -5.01 -2.47 8.40
C ILE A 85 -4.55 -3.38 7.25
N LEU A 86 -5.16 -3.29 6.07
CA LEU A 86 -4.74 -4.06 4.91
C LEU A 86 -3.32 -3.69 4.45
N SER A 87 -2.93 -2.42 4.58
CA SER A 87 -1.59 -1.94 4.23
C SER A 87 -0.50 -2.53 5.11
N THR A 88 -0.79 -2.83 6.39
CA THR A 88 0.19 -3.40 7.32
C THR A 88 0.46 -4.87 7.04
N VAL A 89 -0.52 -5.62 6.50
CA VAL A 89 -0.33 -7.02 6.09
C VAL A 89 0.14 -7.20 4.65
N SER A 90 0.11 -6.13 3.84
CA SER A 90 0.34 -6.22 2.39
C SER A 90 1.75 -6.66 2.01
N TYR A 91 2.76 -6.35 2.82
CA TYR A 91 4.13 -6.84 2.59
C TYR A 91 4.24 -8.34 2.88
N ASP A 92 4.01 -8.75 4.13
CA ASP A 92 4.29 -10.11 4.59
C ASP A 92 3.27 -11.16 4.12
N LYS A 93 2.03 -10.72 3.85
CA LYS A 93 0.92 -11.59 3.42
C LYS A 93 0.37 -11.24 2.04
N CYS A 94 1.21 -10.72 1.15
CA CYS A 94 0.80 -10.28 -0.19
C CYS A 94 -0.01 -11.34 -0.96
N ARG A 95 0.36 -12.63 -0.86
CA ARG A 95 -0.36 -13.74 -1.51
C ARG A 95 -1.79 -13.89 -0.99
N GLU A 96 -2.00 -13.75 0.31
CA GLU A 96 -3.32 -13.85 0.92
C GLU A 96 -4.20 -12.67 0.49
N VAL A 97 -3.64 -11.46 0.52
CA VAL A 97 -4.32 -10.22 0.08
C VAL A 97 -4.75 -10.33 -1.39
N ILE A 98 -3.89 -10.86 -2.27
CA ILE A 98 -4.22 -11.11 -3.69
C ILE A 98 -5.30 -12.18 -3.82
N ASN A 99 -5.18 -13.30 -3.12
CA ASN A 99 -6.15 -14.40 -3.19
C ASN A 99 -7.57 -13.94 -2.76
N LYS A 100 -7.66 -12.96 -1.86
CA LYS A 100 -8.93 -12.36 -1.43
C LYS A 100 -9.46 -11.27 -2.38
N GLN A 101 -8.87 -11.11 -3.57
CA GLN A 101 -9.31 -10.16 -4.60
C GLN A 101 -9.29 -8.71 -4.10
N ALA A 102 -8.30 -8.34 -3.31
CA ALA A 102 -8.14 -6.97 -2.82
C ALA A 102 -7.70 -5.99 -3.93
N VAL A 103 -6.82 -6.42 -4.84
CA VAL A 103 -6.20 -5.55 -5.86
C VAL A 103 -7.23 -4.84 -6.74
N PRO A 104 -8.22 -5.52 -7.36
CA PRO A 104 -9.22 -4.84 -8.19
C PRO A 104 -10.00 -3.78 -7.40
N VAL A 105 -10.34 -4.06 -6.14
CA VAL A 105 -11.09 -3.14 -5.26
C VAL A 105 -10.24 -1.92 -4.91
N LEU A 106 -8.97 -2.12 -4.61
CA LEU A 106 -8.04 -1.02 -4.33
C LEU A 106 -7.84 -0.14 -5.57
N VAL A 107 -7.68 -0.72 -6.76
CA VAL A 107 -7.55 0.05 -8.00
C VAL A 107 -8.82 0.86 -8.28
N GLU A 108 -10.00 0.28 -8.09
CA GLU A 108 -11.27 0.99 -8.23
C GLU A 108 -11.40 2.15 -7.21
N LEU A 109 -11.06 1.90 -5.94
CA LEU A 109 -11.11 2.94 -4.92
C LEU A 109 -10.13 4.09 -5.20
N MET A 110 -9.03 3.85 -5.92
CA MET A 110 -8.06 4.89 -6.25
C MET A 110 -8.65 6.07 -7.03
N THR A 111 -9.70 5.86 -7.85
CA THR A 111 -10.36 6.93 -8.63
C THR A 111 -11.52 7.60 -7.89
N ILE A 112 -12.22 6.84 -7.03
CA ILE A 112 -13.47 7.28 -6.39
C ILE A 112 -13.21 7.97 -5.04
N SER A 113 -12.02 7.81 -4.47
CA SER A 113 -11.73 8.18 -3.10
C SER A 113 -11.54 9.68 -2.86
N PHE A 114 -12.09 10.17 -1.75
CA PHE A 114 -11.69 11.44 -1.14
C PHE A 114 -10.22 11.37 -0.70
N ASN A 115 -9.49 12.47 -0.80
CA ASN A 115 -8.02 12.57 -0.68
C ASN A 115 -7.36 11.58 0.29
N ARG A 116 -7.83 11.50 1.55
CA ARG A 116 -7.22 10.63 2.58
C ARG A 116 -7.41 9.12 2.37
N LEU A 117 -8.51 8.70 1.74
CA LEU A 117 -8.72 7.28 1.41
C LEU A 117 -7.87 6.88 0.19
N ALA A 118 -7.72 7.79 -0.79
CA ALA A 118 -6.88 7.57 -1.96
C ALA A 118 -5.42 7.34 -1.54
N ASP A 119 -4.88 8.16 -0.63
CA ASP A 119 -3.52 7.99 -0.12
C ASP A 119 -3.28 6.61 0.47
N ALA A 120 -4.17 6.17 1.37
CA ALA A 120 -4.05 4.87 2.01
C ALA A 120 -4.13 3.72 0.99
N VAL A 121 -4.99 3.85 -0.01
CA VAL A 121 -5.14 2.87 -1.10
C VAL A 121 -3.86 2.76 -1.92
N VAL A 122 -3.30 3.89 -2.31
CA VAL A 122 -2.07 3.96 -3.12
C VAL A 122 -0.88 3.40 -2.34
N ILE A 123 -0.76 3.72 -1.05
CA ILE A 123 0.25 3.12 -0.15
C ILE A 123 0.10 1.60 -0.08
N THR A 124 -1.13 1.09 0.06
CA THR A 124 -1.41 -0.35 0.12
C THR A 124 -1.00 -1.06 -1.17
N LEU A 125 -1.37 -0.51 -2.33
CA LEU A 125 -0.95 -1.03 -3.64
C LEU A 125 0.57 -0.99 -3.81
N THR A 126 1.21 0.06 -3.30
CA THR A 126 2.67 0.23 -3.34
C THR A 126 3.37 -0.85 -2.49
N HIS A 127 2.87 -1.13 -1.29
CA HIS A 127 3.37 -2.21 -0.43
C HIS A 127 3.23 -3.58 -1.12
N LEU A 128 2.10 -3.86 -1.76
CA LEU A 128 1.91 -5.07 -2.54
C LEU A 128 2.91 -5.16 -3.70
N ALA A 129 3.12 -4.08 -4.45
CA ALA A 129 4.06 -4.06 -5.56
C ALA A 129 5.50 -4.37 -5.12
N TYR A 130 5.93 -3.82 -3.98
CA TYR A 130 7.25 -4.12 -3.41
C TYR A 130 7.36 -5.51 -2.79
N ALA A 131 6.25 -6.13 -2.37
CA ALA A 131 6.28 -7.45 -1.75
C ALA A 131 6.77 -8.55 -2.71
N SER A 132 6.41 -8.49 -4.00
CA SER A 132 6.97 -9.38 -5.03
C SER A 132 6.66 -8.92 -6.46
N SER A 133 7.48 -9.39 -7.42
CA SER A 133 7.26 -9.16 -8.85
C SER A 133 5.91 -9.70 -9.36
N ASN A 134 5.42 -10.80 -8.79
CA ASN A 134 4.09 -11.32 -9.12
C ASN A 134 2.97 -10.36 -8.65
N CYS A 135 3.13 -9.74 -7.49
CA CYS A 135 2.17 -8.76 -6.99
C CYS A 135 2.14 -7.50 -7.88
N ALA A 136 3.32 -6.97 -8.24
CA ALA A 136 3.42 -5.86 -9.19
C ALA A 136 2.73 -6.18 -10.53
N LYS A 137 2.93 -7.39 -11.06
CA LYS A 137 2.25 -7.85 -12.28
C LYS A 137 0.73 -7.88 -12.11
N VAL A 138 0.22 -8.45 -11.01
CA VAL A 138 -1.23 -8.50 -10.75
C VAL A 138 -1.82 -7.08 -10.66
N ILE A 139 -1.10 -6.12 -10.08
CA ILE A 139 -1.55 -4.72 -10.03
C ILE A 139 -1.62 -4.11 -11.44
N LEU A 140 -0.60 -4.33 -12.28
CA LEU A 140 -0.60 -3.86 -13.67
C LEU A 140 -1.73 -4.50 -14.51
N ASP A 141 -1.93 -5.81 -14.36
CA ASP A 141 -2.97 -6.57 -15.06
C ASP A 141 -4.40 -6.09 -14.67
N ASN A 142 -4.54 -5.40 -13.52
CA ASN A 142 -5.78 -4.76 -13.08
C ASN A 142 -5.91 -3.28 -13.52
N PHE A 143 -5.24 -2.88 -14.60
CA PHE A 143 -5.33 -1.54 -15.20
C PHE A 143 -4.83 -0.39 -14.32
N ALA A 144 -4.09 -0.67 -13.24
CA ALA A 144 -3.63 0.36 -12.31
C ALA A 144 -2.82 1.48 -12.98
N LEU A 145 -2.10 1.19 -14.07
CA LEU A 145 -1.35 2.19 -14.82
C LEU A 145 -2.25 3.25 -15.47
N GLU A 146 -3.34 2.83 -16.12
CA GLU A 146 -4.24 3.78 -16.78
C GLU A 146 -5.05 4.57 -15.75
N THR A 147 -5.46 3.89 -14.68
CA THR A 147 -6.10 4.52 -13.53
C THR A 147 -5.19 5.57 -12.88
N ALA A 148 -3.91 5.27 -12.68
CA ALA A 148 -2.93 6.19 -12.11
C ALA A 148 -2.73 7.43 -12.99
N LYS A 149 -2.60 7.27 -14.31
CA LYS A 149 -2.48 8.40 -15.25
C LYS A 149 -3.69 9.31 -15.20
N GLU A 150 -4.89 8.74 -15.14
CA GLU A 150 -6.13 9.50 -15.03
C GLU A 150 -6.18 10.31 -13.72
N VAL A 151 -5.83 9.69 -12.59
CA VAL A 151 -5.78 10.36 -11.28
C VAL A 151 -4.77 11.51 -11.28
N VAL A 152 -3.57 11.33 -11.85
CA VAL A 152 -2.57 12.41 -11.96
C VAL A 152 -3.08 13.55 -12.83
N LYS A 153 -3.67 13.24 -13.99
CA LYS A 153 -4.20 14.27 -14.91
C LYS A 153 -5.28 15.13 -14.27
N ASN A 154 -6.12 14.54 -13.41
CA ASN A 154 -7.28 15.19 -12.83
C ASN A 154 -7.02 15.76 -11.42
N SER A 155 -5.85 15.52 -10.83
CA SER A 155 -5.52 15.98 -9.48
C SER A 155 -4.64 17.24 -9.51
N THR A 156 -4.99 18.23 -8.69
CA THR A 156 -4.15 19.41 -8.42
C THR A 156 -3.38 19.28 -7.11
N GLN A 157 -3.57 18.17 -6.39
CA GLN A 157 -3.04 17.98 -5.03
C GLN A 157 -1.70 17.25 -5.08
N ARG A 158 -0.64 17.94 -4.66
CA ARG A 158 0.74 17.42 -4.70
C ARG A 158 0.91 16.07 -4.01
N HIS A 159 0.24 15.84 -2.87
CA HIS A 159 0.36 14.57 -2.15
C HIS A 159 -0.22 13.38 -2.93
N ILE A 160 -1.32 13.57 -3.64
CA ILE A 160 -1.91 12.53 -4.50
C ILE A 160 -0.97 12.22 -5.66
N ILE A 161 -0.45 13.26 -6.33
CA ILE A 161 0.50 13.10 -7.45
C ILE A 161 1.77 12.37 -6.99
N HIS A 162 2.32 12.76 -5.83
CA HIS A 162 3.46 12.11 -5.19
C HIS A 162 3.19 10.63 -4.90
N ASN A 163 2.07 10.31 -4.25
CA ASN A 163 1.71 8.93 -3.91
C ASN A 163 1.51 8.07 -5.18
N ILE A 164 0.83 8.59 -6.19
CA ILE A 164 0.65 7.87 -7.46
C ILE A 164 2.01 7.66 -8.15
N SER A 165 2.92 8.63 -8.06
CA SER A 165 4.28 8.48 -8.59
C SER A 165 5.05 7.36 -7.88
N LEU A 166 4.88 7.21 -6.56
CA LEU A 166 5.44 6.08 -5.80
C LEU A 166 4.88 4.74 -6.27
N LEU A 167 3.57 4.64 -6.45
CA LEU A 167 2.94 3.42 -6.96
C LEU A 167 3.46 3.09 -8.36
N LEU A 168 3.51 4.07 -9.27
CA LEU A 168 4.04 3.90 -10.61
C LEU A 168 5.50 3.44 -10.59
N ALA A 169 6.33 4.02 -9.73
CA ALA A 169 7.72 3.57 -9.56
C ALA A 169 7.81 2.14 -8.99
N ALA A 170 6.87 1.74 -8.13
CA ALA A 170 6.83 0.39 -7.55
C ALA A 170 6.34 -0.67 -8.55
N VAL A 171 5.35 -0.33 -9.40
CA VAL A 171 4.80 -1.28 -10.39
C VAL A 171 5.55 -1.27 -11.71
N CYS A 172 6.17 -0.14 -12.07
CA CYS A 172 6.91 0.00 -13.30
C CYS A 172 8.43 -0.10 -13.05
N ARG A 173 9.01 -1.08 -13.75
CA ARG A 173 10.43 -1.32 -13.97
C ARG A 173 11.26 -0.07 -14.36
N ALA A 174 12.59 -0.21 -14.35
CA ALA A 174 13.64 0.81 -14.59
C ALA A 174 13.27 1.98 -15.51
N LYS A 175 12.61 1.67 -16.63
CA LYS A 175 12.28 2.62 -17.69
C LYS A 175 11.28 3.70 -17.25
N THR A 176 10.40 3.41 -16.28
CA THR A 176 9.47 4.42 -15.71
C THR A 176 10.11 5.18 -14.57
N ILE A 177 10.94 4.51 -13.76
CA ILE A 177 11.78 5.19 -12.77
C ILE A 177 12.67 6.24 -13.46
N PHE A 178 13.23 5.94 -14.64
CA PHE A 178 13.96 6.91 -15.46
C PHE A 178 13.13 8.15 -15.81
N LEU A 179 11.87 7.96 -16.23
CA LEU A 179 10.97 9.07 -16.56
C LEU A 179 10.65 9.92 -15.33
N LEU A 180 10.46 9.31 -14.16
CA LEU A 180 10.16 10.01 -12.90
C LEU A 180 11.39 10.73 -12.32
N ILE A 181 12.57 10.12 -12.44
CA ILE A 181 13.87 10.73 -12.08
C ILE A 181 14.15 11.98 -12.93
N SER A 182 13.69 11.99 -14.17
CA SER A 182 13.89 13.10 -15.10
C SER A 182 12.87 14.24 -14.92
N HIS A 183 11.95 14.14 -13.95
CA HIS A 183 10.91 15.13 -13.71
C HIS A 183 11.45 16.40 -13.03
N ASP A 184 10.87 17.56 -13.32
CA ASP A 184 11.31 18.86 -12.77
C ASP A 184 10.92 19.05 -11.30
N GLU A 185 9.88 18.36 -10.84
CA GLU A 185 9.40 18.44 -9.46
C GLU A 185 10.22 17.55 -8.52
N THR A 186 10.92 18.17 -7.56
CA THR A 186 11.79 17.49 -6.58
C THR A 186 11.08 16.43 -5.74
N ALA A 187 9.80 16.65 -5.41
CA ALA A 187 8.99 15.67 -4.68
C ALA A 187 8.77 14.38 -5.49
N VAL A 188 8.65 14.48 -6.82
CA VAL A 188 8.51 13.33 -7.73
C VAL A 188 9.85 12.60 -7.87
N VAL A 189 10.95 13.34 -7.99
CA VAL A 189 12.31 12.77 -8.05
C VAL A 189 12.67 12.04 -6.76
N SER A 190 12.41 12.65 -5.60
CA SER A 190 12.64 12.03 -4.28
C SER A 190 11.80 10.76 -4.10
N SER A 191 10.54 10.77 -4.58
CA SER A 191 9.70 9.57 -4.59
C SER A 191 10.29 8.44 -5.42
N ALA A 192 10.74 8.77 -6.64
CA ALA A 192 11.31 7.81 -7.56
C ALA A 192 12.59 7.18 -6.98
N LEU A 193 13.42 7.98 -6.31
CA LEU A 193 14.61 7.49 -5.63
C LEU A 193 14.31 6.68 -4.38
N GLY A 194 13.32 7.08 -3.57
CA GLY A 194 12.85 6.26 -2.45
C GLY A 194 12.31 4.91 -2.92
N ALA A 195 11.65 4.88 -4.09
CA ALA A 195 11.21 3.65 -4.73
C ALA A 195 12.38 2.76 -5.17
N VAL A 196 13.37 3.34 -5.86
CA VAL A 196 14.64 2.66 -6.18
C VAL A 196 15.28 2.11 -4.90
N GLY A 197 15.34 2.92 -3.85
CA GLY A 197 15.97 2.56 -2.60
C GLY A 197 15.27 1.39 -1.90
N ASN A 198 13.94 1.35 -1.95
CA ASN A 198 13.15 0.24 -1.42
C ASN A 198 13.30 -1.04 -2.26
N ILE A 199 13.35 -0.94 -3.60
CA ILE A 199 13.63 -2.07 -4.49
C ILE A 199 15.00 -2.65 -4.19
N VAL A 200 16.01 -1.78 -4.09
CA VAL A 200 17.39 -2.12 -3.76
C VAL A 200 17.54 -2.75 -2.36
N ARG A 201 16.77 -2.26 -1.38
CA ARG A 201 16.85 -2.73 0.02
C ARG A 201 16.10 -4.05 0.25
N ARG A 202 14.96 -4.23 -0.42
CA ARG A 202 13.95 -5.24 -0.03
C ARG A 202 13.40 -6.07 -1.20
N GLY A 203 13.61 -5.67 -2.45
CA GLY A 203 13.25 -6.46 -3.64
C GLY A 203 14.26 -7.57 -3.91
N SER A 204 13.88 -8.58 -4.70
CA SER A 204 14.88 -9.54 -5.20
C SER A 204 15.79 -8.81 -6.20
N LEU A 205 17.12 -8.89 -6.03
CA LEU A 205 18.14 -8.36 -6.97
C LEU A 205 17.86 -8.70 -8.45
N ILE A 206 17.13 -9.78 -8.70
CA ILE A 206 16.63 -10.22 -10.02
C ILE A 206 15.77 -9.14 -10.72
N GLN A 207 15.05 -8.28 -9.99
CA GLN A 207 14.28 -7.17 -10.58
C GLN A 207 15.17 -6.03 -11.10
N ILE A 208 16.36 -5.86 -10.55
CA ILE A 208 17.35 -4.84 -10.96
C ILE A 208 18.19 -5.35 -12.12
N GLN A 209 18.56 -6.63 -12.10
CA GLN A 209 19.47 -7.25 -13.08
C GLN A 209 18.85 -7.42 -14.48
N ASP A 210 17.52 -7.59 -14.60
CA ASP A 210 16.84 -7.63 -15.90
C ASP A 210 16.71 -6.24 -16.57
N ASP A 211 17.15 -5.17 -15.90
CA ASP A 211 16.80 -3.78 -16.20
C ASP A 211 18.06 -2.89 -16.27
N ALA A 212 18.97 -3.23 -17.20
CA ALA A 212 20.28 -2.60 -17.44
C ALA A 212 20.28 -1.09 -17.81
N GLY A 213 19.22 -0.33 -17.50
CA GLY A 213 19.05 1.08 -17.87
C GLY A 213 18.88 2.07 -16.70
N LEU A 214 19.03 1.64 -15.45
CA LEU A 214 18.87 2.51 -14.25
C LEU A 214 20.13 3.27 -13.84
N ILE A 215 21.31 2.73 -14.13
CA ILE A 215 22.59 3.29 -13.66
C ILE A 215 22.86 4.67 -14.30
N GLU A 216 22.76 4.78 -15.62
CA GLU A 216 23.02 6.04 -16.34
C GLU A 216 22.09 7.19 -15.87
N PRO A 217 20.77 6.99 -15.69
CA PRO A 217 19.89 7.97 -15.06
C PRO A 217 20.30 8.42 -13.66
N LEU A 218 20.71 7.48 -12.81
CA LEU A 218 21.13 7.78 -11.44
C LEU A 218 22.43 8.59 -11.44
N TYR A 219 23.36 8.31 -12.35
CA TYR A 219 24.56 9.14 -12.54
C TYR A 219 24.21 10.57 -13.00
N LYS A 220 23.27 10.72 -13.96
CA LYS A 220 22.82 12.05 -14.42
C LYS A 220 22.16 12.88 -13.32
N LEU A 221 21.54 12.26 -12.31
CA LEU A 221 21.03 12.96 -11.13
C LEU A 221 22.17 13.54 -10.28
N LEU A 222 23.27 12.79 -10.10
CA LEU A 222 24.41 13.25 -9.30
C LEU A 222 25.08 14.49 -9.91
N GLU A 223 25.07 14.60 -11.24
CA GLU A 223 25.63 15.71 -12.01
C GLU A 223 24.81 17.01 -11.95
N LYS A 224 23.55 16.97 -11.47
CA LYS A 224 22.72 18.18 -11.37
C LYS A 224 23.11 19.02 -10.16
N ASP A 225 23.81 20.14 -10.37
CA ASP A 225 24.30 21.02 -9.28
C ASP A 225 23.19 21.55 -8.35
N GLU A 226 22.01 21.84 -8.89
CA GLU A 226 20.87 22.42 -8.15
C GLU A 226 20.05 21.38 -7.36
N LEU A 227 20.37 20.10 -7.49
CA LEU A 227 19.61 19.02 -6.85
C LEU A 227 20.01 18.87 -5.37
N ASP A 228 19.01 18.64 -4.52
CA ASP A 228 19.18 18.44 -3.09
C ASP A 228 20.22 17.33 -2.79
N LEU A 229 21.07 17.59 -1.79
CA LEU A 229 22.13 16.68 -1.39
C LEU A 229 21.58 15.34 -0.90
N ASP A 230 20.43 15.34 -0.20
CA ASP A 230 19.79 14.12 0.29
C ASP A 230 19.36 13.21 -0.89
N ILE A 231 18.85 13.83 -1.96
CA ILE A 231 18.46 13.17 -3.20
C ILE A 231 19.70 12.58 -3.90
N LYS A 232 20.81 13.32 -3.95
CA LYS A 232 22.08 12.82 -4.50
C LYS A 232 22.64 11.65 -3.68
N MET A 233 22.58 11.72 -2.35
CA MET A 233 23.04 10.66 -1.47
C MET A 233 22.24 9.37 -1.70
N GLU A 234 20.92 9.47 -1.85
CA GLU A 234 20.06 8.32 -2.10
C GLU A 234 20.29 7.71 -3.49
N ALA A 235 20.53 8.53 -4.52
CA ALA A 235 20.93 8.08 -5.85
C ALA A 235 22.28 7.36 -5.85
N ALA A 236 23.30 7.91 -5.16
CA ALA A 236 24.61 7.27 -5.02
C ALA A 236 24.53 5.94 -4.26
N TRP A 237 23.72 5.90 -3.21
CA TRP A 237 23.46 4.68 -2.44
C TRP A 237 22.77 3.60 -3.29
N ALA A 238 21.80 3.99 -4.13
CA ALA A 238 21.16 3.09 -5.07
C ALA A 238 22.16 2.49 -6.07
N ILE A 239 23.00 3.32 -6.72
CA ILE A 239 24.05 2.85 -7.64
C ILE A 239 24.95 1.82 -6.96
N TYR A 240 25.44 2.12 -5.75
CA TYR A 240 26.32 1.22 -5.01
C TYR A 240 25.72 -0.17 -4.81
N ASN A 241 24.45 -0.26 -4.41
CA ASN A 241 23.84 -1.56 -4.19
C ASN A 241 23.39 -2.26 -5.49
N ILE A 242 23.22 -1.53 -6.60
CA ILE A 242 22.97 -2.11 -7.92
C ILE A 242 24.24 -2.76 -8.47
N GLU A 243 25.40 -2.10 -8.32
CA GLU A 243 26.66 -2.56 -8.91
C GLU A 243 27.46 -3.53 -8.03
N TYR A 244 27.35 -3.44 -6.70
CA TYR A 244 28.27 -4.11 -5.78
C TYR A 244 27.61 -5.12 -4.83
N LYS A 245 26.36 -5.51 -5.06
CA LYS A 245 25.61 -6.50 -4.26
C LYS A 245 24.92 -7.54 -5.13
#